data_AF-A0A7W6ZXU0-F1
#
_entry.id   AF-A0A7W6ZXU0-F1
#
_cell.length_a   1.000
_cell.length_b   1.000
_cell.length_c   1.000
_cell.angle_alpha   90.00
_cell.angle_beta   90.00
_cell.angle_gamma   90.00
#
_symmetry.space_group_name_H-M   'P 1'
#
loop_
_entity.id
_entity.type
_entity.pdbx_description
1 polymer ?
#
loop_
_entity_poly.entity_id
_entity_poly.type
_entity_poly.pdbx_seq_one_letter_code
_entity_poly.pdbx_strand_id
1 'polypeptide(L)' 'MIVEVHGAQHAESATDRIRDEYFIDQGFRIFRVWNHEVVTNLDGVCLTILPELKNTGE' A
#
# COMPACT_ATOMS: atom_id res chain seq x y z
N MET A 1 -0.22 -5.93 -7.40
CA MET A 1 -0.10 -4.79 -6.45
C MET A 1 -0.46 -5.30 -5.06
N ILE A 2 0.24 -4.86 -4.04
CA ILE A 2 -0.02 -5.16 -2.63
C ILE A 2 -0.51 -3.87 -1.97
N VAL A 3 -1.58 -3.94 -1.17
CA VAL A 3 -2.08 -2.81 -0.39
C VAL A 3 -1.85 -3.08 1.09
N GLU A 4 -1.09 -2.21 1.76
CA GLU A 4 -0.81 -2.33 3.19
C GLU A 4 -1.54 -1.24 3.97
N VAL A 5 -2.27 -1.65 5.02
CA VAL A 5 -2.90 -0.71 5.95
C VAL A 5 -1.98 -0.49 7.14
N HIS A 6 -1.43 0.71 7.26
CA HIS A 6 -0.50 1.10 8.31
C HIS A 6 -1.21 1.88 9.42
N GLY A 7 -1.00 1.45 10.66
CA GLY A 7 -1.39 2.20 11.86
C GLY A 7 -0.23 3.05 12.38
N ALA A 8 -0.52 4.11 13.14
CA ALA A 8 0.48 5.02 13.71
C ALA A 8 1.53 4.35 14.63
N GLN A 9 1.32 3.09 15.03
CA GLN A 9 2.26 2.28 15.82
C GLN A 9 3.24 1.45 14.98
N HIS A 10 3.10 1.42 13.65
CA HIS A 10 3.93 0.63 12.72
C HIS A 10 4.90 1.48 11.88
N ALA A 11 5.31 2.64 12.40
CA ALA A 11 6.36 3.43 11.78
C ALA A 11 7.73 2.74 12.03
N GLU A 12 8.23 2.05 11.00
CA GLU A 12 9.65 1.74 10.78
C GLU A 12 10.25 0.55 11.54
N SER A 13 9.76 -0.67 11.27
CA SER A 13 10.54 -1.89 11.55
C SER A 13 11.51 -2.19 10.41
N ALA A 14 12.78 -2.51 10.72
CA ALA A 14 13.76 -2.95 9.72
C ALA A 14 13.30 -4.19 8.92
N THR A 15 12.37 -4.98 9.47
CA THR A 15 11.74 -6.12 8.81
C THR A 15 10.85 -5.69 7.64
N ASP A 16 10.24 -4.50 7.69
CA ASP A 16 9.40 -3.99 6.61
C ASP A 16 10.22 -3.71 5.34
N ARG A 17 11.46 -3.24 5.50
CA ARG A 17 12.33 -2.94 4.35
C ARG A 17 12.72 -4.20 3.55
N ILE A 18 13.06 -5.28 4.24
CA ILE A 18 13.43 -6.56 3.59
C ILE A 18 12.23 -7.15 2.84
N ARG A 19 11.05 -7.07 3.47
CA ARG A 19 9.80 -7.54 2.87
C ARG A 19 9.40 -6.72 1.66
N ASP A 20 9.58 -5.40 1.74
CA ASP A 20 9.34 -4.49 0.62
C ASP A 20 10.24 -4.81 -0.57
N GLU A 21 11.55 -4.94 -0.33
CA GLU A 21 12.54 -5.27 -1.35
C GLU A 21 12.19 -6.60 -2.04
N TYR A 22 11.83 -7.63 -1.27
CA TYR A 22 11.40 -8.91 -1.82
C TYR A 22 10.18 -8.77 -2.75
N PHE A 23 9.16 -8.02 -2.35
CA PHE A 23 7.96 -7.87 -3.18
C PHE A 23 8.22 -7.02 -4.42
N ILE A 24 9.05 -5.99 -4.31
CA ILE A 24 9.47 -5.17 -5.45
C ILE A 24 10.25 -6.02 -6.46
N ASP A 25 11.18 -6.86 -6.00
CA ASP A 25 11.95 -7.77 -6.86
C ASP A 25 11.07 -8.81 -7.58
N GLN A 26 9.93 -9.18 -6.99
CA GLN A 26 8.93 -10.03 -7.62
C GLN A 26 7.99 -9.27 -8.58
N GLY A 27 8.22 -7.97 -8.80
CA GLY A 27 7.43 -7.12 -9.70
C GLY A 27 6.13 -6.58 -9.07
N PHE A 28 5.96 -6.71 -7.75
CA PHE A 28 4.82 -6.10 -7.06
C PHE A 28 5.09 -4.63 -6.74
N ARG A 29 4.08 -3.81 -7.02
CA ARG A 29 3.97 -2.45 -6.48
C ARG A 29 3.31 -2.51 -5.10
N ILE A 30 3.84 -1.77 -4.14
CA ILE A 30 3.31 -1.67 -2.77
C ILE A 30 2.64 -0.31 -2.60
N PHE A 31 1.38 -0.31 -2.17
CA PHE A 31 0.59 0.90 -1.91
C PHE A 31 0.21 0.93 -0.43
N ARG A 32 0.56 2.01 0.28
CA ARG A 32 0.32 2.13 1.73
C ARG A 32 -0.83 3.07 2.02
N VAL A 33 -1.73 2.64 2.90
CA VAL A 33 -2.90 3.40 3.32
C VAL A 33 -2.89 3.55 4.83
N TRP A 34 -3.21 4.74 5.33
CA TRP A 34 -3.38 4.94 6.77
C TRP A 34 -4.66 4.27 7.26
N ASN A 35 -4.55 3.50 8.35
CA ASN A 35 -5.71 2.85 8.97
C ASN A 35 -6.82 3.86 9.31
N HIS A 36 -6.44 5.06 9.76
CA HIS A 36 -7.40 6.14 10.02
C HIS A 36 -8.20 6.51 8.76
N GLU A 37 -7.57 6.60 7.59
CA GLU A 37 -8.24 6.93 6.33
C GLU A 37 -9.15 5.80 5.86
N VAL A 38 -8.76 4.54 6.07
CA VAL A 38 -9.63 3.38 5.78
C VAL A 38 -10.92 3.46 6.61
N VAL A 39 -10.81 3.81 7.89
CA VAL A 39 -11.96 3.89 8.80
C VAL A 39 -12.83 5.12 8.54
N THR A 40 -12.22 6.26 8.17
CA THR A 40 -12.94 7.54 8.05
C THR A 40 -13.35 7.91 6.62
N ASN A 41 -12.68 7.36 5.61
CA ASN A 41 -12.87 7.72 4.21
C ASN A 41 -12.53 6.55 3.27
N LEU A 42 -13.25 5.44 3.43
CA LEU A 42 -13.03 4.24 2.62
C LEU A 42 -13.17 4.49 1.11
N ASP A 43 -14.17 5.29 0.71
CA ASP A 43 -14.40 5.61 -0.69
C ASP A 43 -13.22 6.37 -1.30
N GLY A 44 -12.65 7.34 -0.57
CA GLY A 44 -11.45 8.07 -1.01
C GLY A 44 -10.23 7.15 -1.18
N VAL A 45 -10.05 6.19 -0.27
CA VAL A 45 -9.00 5.17 -0.37
C VAL A 45 -9.20 4.32 -1.63
N CYS A 46 -10.42 3.81 -1.86
CA CYS A 46 -10.75 3.03 -3.05
C CYS A 46 -10.52 3.82 -4.34
N LEU A 47 -10.91 5.09 -4.39
CA LEU A 47 -10.70 5.98 -5.53
C LEU A 47 -9.22 6.25 -5.83
N THR A 48 -8.35 6.12 -4.84
CA THR A 48 -6.90 6.27 -5.03
C THR A 48 -6.25 4.96 -5.49
N ILE A 49 -6.73 3.82 -5.00
CA ILE A 49 -6.23 2.48 -5.38
C ILE A 49 -6.65 2.10 -6.82
N LEU A 50 -7.87 2.45 -7.23
CA LEU A 50 -8.43 2.04 -8.52
C LEU A 50 -7.61 2.53 -9.75
N PRO A 51 -7.13 3.78 -9.81
CA PRO A 51 -6.24 4.24 -10.87
C PRO A 51 -4.90 3.48 -10.91
N GLU A 52 -4.32 3.19 -9.74
CA GLU A 52 -3.05 2.46 -9.65
C GLU A 52 -3.14 1.03 -10.21
N LEU A 53 -4.29 0.39 -10.02
CA LEU A 53 -4.60 -0.91 -10.61
C LEU A 53 -4.78 -0.84 -12.13
N LYS A 54 -5.30 0.28 -12.67
CA LYS A 54 -5.54 0.44 -14.11
C LYS A 54 -4.27 0.76 -14.89
N ASN A 55 -3.26 1.35 -14.24
CA ASN A 55 -1.94 1.65 -14.83
C ASN A 55 -1.03 0.42 -15.02
N THR A 56 -1.55 -0.81 -15.07
CA THR A 56 -0.74 -2.04 -15.25
C THR A 56 -0.32 -2.33 -16.71
N GLY A 57 -0.47 -1.42 -17.67
CA GLY A 57 0.03 -1.68 -19.03
C GLY A 57 -0.49 -0.76 -20.13
N GLU A 58 -0.17 0.54 -20.05
CA GLU A 58 0.07 1.35 -21.24
C GLU A 58 1.57 1.65 -21.35
#